data_AF-A0A0S8EK30-F1
#
_entry.id   AF-A0A0S8EK30-F1
#
_cell.length_a   1.000
_cell.length_b   1.000
_cell.length_c   1.000
_cell.angle_alpha   90.00
_cell.angle_beta   90.00
_cell.angle_gamma   90.00
#
_symmetry.space_group_name_H-M   'P 1'
#
loop_
_entity.id
_entity.type
_entity.pdbx_description
1 polymer ?
#
loop_
_entity_poly.entity_id
_entity_poly.type
_entity_poly.pdbx_seq_one_letter_code
_entity_poly.pdbx_strand_id
1 'polypeptide(L)'
;MSSVTDRFAKKVALLKRLGLFDADDRSVVVRRAIVRDDLARAYRLVHDVFVDKGYIDPGPNGIRIRLFEALPEMATFVAEVDRRIVAVMSIVPDSEDLGLPSDKAFSQELDGLRSAGRR
;
A
#
# COMPACT_ATOMS: atom_id res chain seq x y z
N MET A 1 -17.81 -3.95 37.76
CA MET A 1 -17.38 -2.98 36.72
C MET A 1 -15.88 -2.64 36.77
N SER A 2 -15.13 -3.01 37.82
CA SER A 2 -13.68 -2.71 37.94
C SER A 2 -12.73 -3.66 37.15
N SER A 3 -13.11 -4.93 36.93
CA SER A 3 -12.20 -5.94 36.34
C SER A 3 -12.03 -5.87 34.81
N VAL A 4 -12.95 -5.23 34.09
CA VAL A 4 -12.90 -5.11 32.62
C VAL A 4 -11.92 -4.02 32.20
N THR A 5 -11.91 -2.90 32.92
CA THR A 5 -11.02 -1.75 32.69
C THR A 5 -9.55 -2.12 32.90
N ASP A 6 -9.25 -2.93 33.92
CA ASP A 6 -7.89 -3.43 34.19
C ASP A 6 -7.37 -4.36 33.08
N ARG A 7 -8.24 -5.21 32.51
CA ARG A 7 -7.88 -6.07 31.38
C ARG A 7 -7.60 -5.27 30.10
N PHE A 8 -8.37 -4.22 29.84
CA PHE A 8 -8.15 -3.34 28.70
C PHE A 8 -6.82 -2.59 28.83
N ALA A 9 -6.55 -1.99 29.99
CA ALA A 9 -5.30 -1.27 30.26
C ALA A 9 -4.06 -2.16 30.08
N LYS A 10 -4.10 -3.40 30.58
CA LYS A 10 -3.02 -4.39 30.40
C LYS A 10 -2.77 -4.73 28.92
N LYS A 11 -3.84 -4.90 28.13
CA LYS A 11 -3.72 -5.13 26.69
C LYS A 11 -3.10 -3.93 25.98
N VAL A 12 -3.56 -2.72 26.27
CA VAL A 12 -3.02 -1.48 25.68
C VAL A 12 -1.54 -1.31 26.04
N ALA A 13 -1.15 -1.57 27.30
CA ALA A 13 0.25 -1.54 27.72
C ALA A 13 1.11 -2.57 26.99
N LEU A 14 0.58 -3.78 26.73
CA LEU A 14 1.27 -4.80 25.92
C LEU A 14 1.48 -4.32 24.48
N LEU A 15 0.44 -3.75 23.85
CA LEU A 15 0.54 -3.23 22.48
C LEU A 15 1.60 -2.11 22.38
N LYS A 16 1.65 -1.20 23.37
CA LYS A 16 2.71 -0.19 23.47
C LYS A 16 4.10 -0.81 23.63
N ARG A 17 4.23 -1.80 24.52
CA ARG A 17 5.51 -2.51 24.75
C ARG A 17 6.00 -3.24 23.50
N LEU A 18 5.09 -3.71 22.66
CA LEU A 18 5.40 -4.33 21.36
C LEU A 18 5.69 -3.29 20.26
N GLY A 19 5.63 -1.98 20.55
CA GLY A 19 5.89 -0.93 19.59
C GLY A 19 4.79 -0.74 18.54
N LEU A 20 3.57 -1.25 18.80
CA LEU A 20 2.46 -1.12 17.84
C LEU A 20 1.89 0.30 17.78
N PHE A 21 2.14 1.11 18.81
CA PHE A 21 1.89 2.54 18.82
C PHE A 21 2.83 3.20 19.84
N ASP A 22 3.09 4.50 19.67
CA ASP A 22 3.77 5.32 20.65
C ASP A 22 2.97 6.60 20.94
N ALA A 23 3.44 7.41 21.87
CA ALA A 23 2.91 8.74 22.13
C ALA A 23 3.37 9.79 21.09
N ASP A 24 4.35 9.43 20.24
CA ASP A 24 4.81 10.29 19.14
C ASP A 24 3.68 10.45 18.12
N ASP A 25 3.13 11.66 18.06
CA ASP A 25 1.95 11.99 17.29
C ASP A 25 2.27 12.46 15.89
N ARG A 26 3.51 12.23 15.38
CA ARG A 26 3.92 12.56 14.01
C ARG A 26 2.76 12.23 13.08
N SER A 27 2.05 13.28 12.67
CA SER A 27 0.68 13.10 12.23
C SER A 27 0.72 12.43 10.88
N VAL A 28 0.54 11.11 10.87
CA VAL A 28 0.49 10.35 9.63
C VAL A 28 -0.86 10.61 9.01
N VAL A 29 -0.87 11.29 7.87
CA VAL A 29 -2.09 11.47 7.09
C VAL A 29 -2.11 10.40 6.00
N VAL A 30 -3.06 9.48 6.11
CA VAL A 30 -3.32 8.49 5.07
C VAL A 30 -4.46 8.99 4.18
N ARG A 31 -4.22 9.07 2.88
CA ARG A 31 -5.20 9.58 1.91
C ARG A 31 -5.02 8.96 0.54
N ARG A 32 -6.07 8.97 -0.27
CA ARG A 32 -5.98 8.66 -1.70
C ARG A 32 -5.17 9.76 -2.40
N ALA A 33 -4.19 9.38 -3.21
CA ALA A 33 -3.47 10.28 -4.09
C ALA A 33 -4.31 10.52 -5.35
N ILE A 34 -4.81 11.75 -5.51
CA ILE A 34 -5.64 12.15 -6.66
C ILE A 34 -5.05 13.35 -7.41
N VAL A 35 -3.93 13.89 -6.92
CA VAL A 35 -3.23 15.02 -7.53
C VAL A 35 -1.97 14.50 -8.22
N ARG A 36 -1.66 15.03 -9.41
CA ARG A 36 -0.48 14.68 -10.22
C ARG A 36 0.80 14.61 -9.38
N ASP A 37 1.05 15.61 -8.57
CA ASP A 37 2.29 15.71 -7.79
C ASP A 37 2.40 14.64 -6.70
N ASP A 38 1.27 14.24 -6.09
CA ASP A 38 1.25 13.14 -5.14
C ASP A 38 1.55 11.81 -5.84
N LEU A 39 0.92 11.57 -6.98
CA LEU A 39 1.17 10.35 -7.77
C LEU A 39 2.63 10.30 -8.24
N ALA A 40 3.19 11.41 -8.73
CA ALA A 40 4.58 11.48 -9.13
C ALA A 40 5.54 11.21 -7.97
N ARG A 41 5.28 11.76 -6.78
CA ARG A 41 6.07 11.49 -5.58
C ARG A 41 5.93 10.05 -5.11
N ALA A 42 4.72 9.50 -5.14
CA ALA A 42 4.45 8.11 -4.78
C ALA A 42 5.19 7.14 -5.70
N TYR A 43 5.05 7.30 -7.02
CA TYR A 43 5.68 6.41 -8.00
C TYR A 43 7.21 6.54 -8.06
N ARG A 44 7.76 7.70 -7.70
CA ARG A 44 9.20 7.86 -7.45
C ARG A 44 9.63 7.11 -6.20
N LEU A 45 8.90 7.23 -5.09
CA LEU A 45 9.21 6.49 -3.86
C LEU A 45 9.19 4.97 -4.10
N VAL A 46 8.19 4.44 -4.83
CA VAL A 46 8.14 3.02 -5.18
C VAL A 46 9.34 2.62 -6.05
N HIS A 47 9.68 3.44 -7.06
CA HIS A 47 10.87 3.21 -7.88
C HIS A 47 12.14 3.11 -7.03
N ASP A 48 12.40 4.12 -6.21
CA ASP A 48 13.64 4.22 -5.43
C ASP A 48 13.78 3.05 -4.45
N VAL A 49 12.69 2.67 -3.77
CA VAL A 49 12.67 1.51 -2.88
C VAL A 49 12.92 0.20 -3.64
N PHE A 50 12.33 0.02 -4.83
CA PHE A 50 12.49 -1.20 -5.61
C PHE A 50 13.90 -1.33 -6.19
N VAL A 51 14.52 -0.21 -6.59
CA VAL A 51 15.92 -0.17 -7.04
C VAL A 51 16.86 -0.46 -5.87
N ASP A 52 16.67 0.20 -4.72
CA ASP A 52 17.46 -0.03 -3.50
C ASP A 52 17.43 -1.51 -3.06
N LYS A 53 16.29 -2.17 -3.24
CA LYS A 53 16.11 -3.59 -2.90
C LYS A 53 16.56 -4.55 -4.00
N GLY A 54 16.96 -4.06 -5.16
CA GLY A 54 17.37 -4.88 -6.31
C GLY A 54 16.22 -5.63 -6.99
N TYR A 55 14.98 -5.15 -6.84
CA TYR A 55 13.81 -5.76 -7.50
C TYR A 55 13.65 -5.33 -8.95
N ILE A 56 14.17 -4.16 -9.31
CA ILE A 56 14.17 -3.61 -10.67
C ILE A 56 15.49 -2.87 -10.93
N ASP A 57 15.85 -2.74 -12.20
CA ASP A 57 16.90 -1.82 -12.64
C ASP A 57 16.39 -0.36 -12.64
N PRO A 58 17.25 0.64 -12.43
CA PRO A 58 16.85 2.05 -12.46
C PRO A 58 16.38 2.46 -13.85
N GLY A 59 15.19 3.07 -13.91
CA GLY A 59 14.64 3.63 -15.15
C GLY A 59 15.19 5.04 -15.43
N PRO A 60 15.13 5.53 -16.69
CA PRO A 60 15.71 6.81 -17.09
C PRO A 60 15.08 8.04 -16.42
N ASN A 61 13.84 7.91 -15.93
CA ASN A 61 13.09 9.01 -15.31
C ASN A 61 12.90 8.86 -13.79
N GLY A 62 13.43 7.79 -13.18
CA GLY A 62 13.29 7.52 -11.74
C GLY A 62 11.84 7.37 -11.27
N ILE A 63 10.94 6.91 -12.14
CA ILE A 63 9.50 6.77 -11.84
C ILE A 63 9.03 5.39 -12.28
N ARG A 64 8.26 4.72 -11.42
CA ARG A 64 7.64 3.43 -11.72
C ARG A 64 6.15 3.59 -11.99
N ILE A 65 5.76 3.50 -13.26
CA ILE A 65 4.36 3.44 -13.71
C ILE A 65 4.22 2.21 -14.60
N ARG A 66 3.19 1.39 -14.38
CA ARG A 66 2.86 0.20 -15.18
C ARG A 66 1.51 0.43 -15.87
N LEU A 67 1.08 -0.56 -16.66
CA LEU A 67 -0.20 -0.50 -17.37
C LEU A 67 -1.41 -0.47 -16.41
N PHE A 68 -1.31 -1.11 -15.24
CA PHE A 68 -2.37 -1.13 -14.22
C PHE A 68 -2.70 0.25 -13.66
N GLU A 69 -1.74 1.17 -13.67
CA GLU A 69 -1.98 2.56 -13.24
C GLU A 69 -2.92 3.33 -14.18
N ALA A 70 -3.22 2.80 -15.37
CA ALA A 70 -4.21 3.36 -16.29
C ALA A 70 -5.65 2.88 -16.03
N LEU A 71 -5.86 1.88 -15.15
CA LEU A 71 -7.20 1.39 -14.80
C LEU A 71 -7.94 2.45 -13.95
N PRO A 72 -9.15 2.90 -14.34
CA PRO A 72 -9.93 3.89 -13.58
C PRO A 72 -10.26 3.45 -12.15
N GLU A 73 -10.42 2.15 -11.95
CA GLU A 73 -10.77 1.53 -10.68
C GLU A 73 -9.54 1.33 -9.77
N MET A 74 -8.33 1.54 -10.30
CA MET A 74 -7.10 1.53 -9.51
C MET A 74 -7.07 2.72 -8.55
N ALA A 75 -6.63 2.49 -7.32
CA ALA A 75 -6.43 3.54 -6.34
C ALA A 75 -5.05 3.46 -5.69
N THR A 76 -4.31 4.56 -5.75
CA THR A 76 -3.08 4.74 -4.98
C THR A 76 -3.38 5.55 -3.72
N PHE A 77 -2.95 5.03 -2.58
CA PHE A 77 -2.99 5.66 -1.26
C PHE A 77 -1.58 5.98 -0.81
N VAL A 78 -1.43 7.11 -0.14
CA VAL A 78 -0.16 7.57 0.41
C VAL A 78 -0.29 7.79 1.90
N ALA A 79 0.78 7.49 2.63
CA ALA A 79 0.98 7.95 4.00
C ALA A 79 1.97 9.13 3.98
N GLU A 80 1.58 10.23 4.61
CA GLU A 80 2.34 11.48 4.62
C GLU A 80 2.71 11.87 6.04
N VAL A 81 3.96 12.27 6.26
CA VAL A 81 4.48 12.86 7.50
C VAL A 81 5.19 14.15 7.13
N ASP A 82 4.85 15.27 7.77
CA ASP A 82 5.46 16.59 7.52
C ASP A 82 5.54 16.96 6.02
N ARG A 83 4.46 16.72 5.27
CA ARG A 83 4.37 16.93 3.81
C ARG A 83 5.25 16.03 2.94
N ARG A 84 5.87 15.01 3.53
CA ARG A 84 6.64 13.99 2.83
C ARG A 84 5.84 12.69 2.76
N ILE A 85 5.65 12.18 1.54
CA ILE A 85 5.12 10.82 1.34
C ILE A 85 6.18 9.82 1.80
N VAL A 86 5.82 8.98 2.76
CA VAL A 86 6.70 7.98 3.38
C VAL A 86 6.26 6.54 3.10
N ALA A 87 5.02 6.33 2.65
CA ALA A 87 4.55 5.02 2.20
C ALA A 87 3.54 5.16 1.05
N VAL A 88 3.46 4.11 0.24
CA VAL A 88 2.54 3.99 -0.90
C VAL A 88 1.87 2.63 -0.87
N MET A 89 0.56 2.60 -1.09
CA MET A 89 -0.20 1.37 -1.27
C MET A 89 -1.11 1.55 -2.49
N SER A 90 -1.07 0.61 -3.42
CA SER A 90 -1.95 0.61 -4.60
C SER A 90 -2.90 -0.58 -4.54
N ILE A 91 -4.18 -0.32 -4.80
CA ILE A 91 -5.21 -1.34 -4.95
C ILE A 91 -5.51 -1.46 -6.43
N VAL A 92 -5.33 -2.65 -6.98
CA VAL A 92 -5.60 -2.98 -8.38
C VAL A 92 -6.69 -4.05 -8.41
N PRO A 93 -7.91 -3.73 -8.85
CA PRO A 93 -8.98 -4.72 -9.04
C PRO A 93 -8.66 -5.70 -10.16
N ASP A 94 -9.24 -6.90 -10.12
CA ASP A 94 -9.08 -7.91 -11.17
C ASP A 94 -9.93 -7.55 -12.41
N SER A 95 -9.31 -6.82 -13.33
CA SER A 95 -9.97 -6.33 -14.55
C SER A 95 -10.17 -7.43 -15.60
N GLU A 96 -11.16 -7.27 -16.47
CA GLU A 96 -11.41 -8.23 -17.57
C GLU A 96 -10.31 -8.16 -18.64
N ASP A 97 -9.88 -6.95 -19.02
CA ASP A 97 -8.93 -6.76 -20.12
C ASP A 97 -7.46 -6.97 -19.71
N LEU A 98 -7.09 -6.58 -18.48
CA LEU A 98 -5.70 -6.55 -18.04
C LEU A 98 -5.39 -7.58 -16.93
N GLY A 99 -6.42 -8.14 -16.28
CA GLY A 99 -6.26 -9.05 -15.14
C GLY A 99 -5.60 -8.36 -13.94
N LEU A 100 -4.76 -9.11 -13.22
CA LEU A 100 -3.99 -8.70 -12.05
C LEU A 100 -2.48 -8.69 -12.34
N PRO A 101 -1.70 -7.83 -11.64
CA PRO A 101 -0.23 -7.85 -11.72
C PRO A 101 0.39 -9.22 -11.39
N SER A 102 -0.30 -10.03 -10.60
CA SER A 102 0.11 -11.36 -10.15
C SER A 102 -0.18 -12.48 -11.15
N ASP A 103 -0.91 -12.24 -12.24
CA ASP A 103 -1.34 -13.29 -13.18
C ASP A 103 -0.17 -14.12 -13.72
N LYS A 104 0.95 -13.48 -14.05
CA LYS A 104 2.13 -14.19 -14.57
C LYS A 104 2.68 -15.24 -13.59
N ALA A 105 2.53 -15.01 -12.29
CA ALA A 105 3.09 -15.87 -11.25
C ALA A 105 2.07 -16.84 -10.64
N PHE A 106 0.77 -16.50 -10.66
CA PHE A 106 -0.28 -17.21 -9.92
C PHE A 106 -1.55 -17.45 -10.75
N SER A 107 -1.43 -17.57 -12.07
CA SER A 107 -2.59 -17.72 -12.96
C SER A 107 -3.49 -18.89 -12.57
N GLN A 108 -2.92 -20.04 -12.21
CA GLN A 108 -3.70 -21.22 -11.84
C GLN A 108 -4.61 -20.97 -10.63
N GLU A 109 -4.08 -20.35 -9.57
CA GLU A 109 -4.85 -20.02 -8.38
C GLU A 109 -5.90 -18.95 -8.66
N LEU A 110 -5.52 -17.90 -9.41
CA LEU A 110 -6.40 -16.80 -9.76
C LEU A 110 -7.55 -17.25 -10.66
N ASP A 111 -7.30 -18.14 -11.61
CA ASP A 111 -8.33 -18.73 -12.47
C ASP A 111 -9.31 -19.61 -11.65
N GLY A 112 -8.81 -20.27 -10.60
CA GLY A 112 -9.65 -20.94 -9.61
C GLY A 112 -10.54 -19.98 -8.80
N LEU A 113 -10.07 -18.77 -8.50
CA LEU A 113 -10.90 -17.74 -7.87
C LEU A 113 -11.96 -17.20 -8.85
N ARG A 114 -11.55 -16.88 -10.08
CA ARG A 114 -12.40 -16.33 -11.15
C ARG A 114 -13.52 -17.28 -11.56
N SER A 115 -13.21 -18.57 -11.72
CA SER A 115 -14.21 -19.61 -12.05
C SER A 115 -15.26 -19.79 -10.95
N ALA A 116 -14.95 -19.41 -9.71
CA ALA A 116 -15.89 -19.33 -8.60
C ALA A 116 -16.59 -17.95 -8.48
N GLY A 117 -16.43 -17.06 -9.46
CA GLY A 117 -17.04 -15.73 -9.48
C GLY A 117 -16.39 -14.72 -8.54
N ARG A 118 -15.16 -14.97 -8.05
CA ARG A 118 -14.44 -14.06 -7.15
C ARG A 118 -13.43 -13.25 -7.95
N ARG A 119 -13.70 -11.96 -8.08
CA ARG A 119 -12.84 -10.93 -8.69
C ARG A 119 -12.72 -9.75 -7.73
#